data_AF-A0A9D1CWB2-F1
#
_entry.id   AF-A0A9D1CWB2-F1
#
_cell.length_a   1.000
_cell.length_b   1.000
_cell.length_c   1.000
_cell.angle_alpha   90.00
_cell.angle_beta   90.00
_cell.angle_gamma   90.00
#
_symmetry.space_group_name_H-M   'P 1'
#
loop_
_entity.id
_entity.type
_entity.pdbx_description
1 polymer ?
#
loop_
_entity_poly.entity_id
_entity_poly.type
_entity_poly.pdbx_seq_one_letter_code
_entity_poly.pdbx_strand_id
1 'polypeptide(L)'
;YRYEFAGLLMHAEHLEAVHGVGPHTISVPRIKRADDIDPSTFDNGISDEIFLKLCALIRVAVPYTGMIISTRESQRVRERAMELGISQISGGSRTSVGGYTEEERPTDTEQFDVSDQRTLDEVVRWLMENGHIPSFCTACYREGRTGDRFMSLCKSGQIQNCCHPNAIITLKEFLEDYASPETRAVGEKMIRQELENIPKEKVRQVTRDYLAKIEQGARDFRF
;
A
#
# COMPACT_ATOMS: atom_id res chain seq x y z
N TYR A 1 8.75 19.22 -12.41
CA TYR A 1 7.79 18.09 -12.46
C TYR A 1 7.51 17.54 -13.86
N ARG A 2 7.23 18.34 -14.90
CA ARG A 2 6.86 17.80 -16.24
C ARG A 2 7.95 16.93 -16.87
N TYR A 3 9.20 17.40 -16.80
CA TYR A 3 10.36 16.66 -17.28
C TYR A 3 10.54 15.34 -16.51
N GLU A 4 10.54 15.40 -15.17
CA GLU A 4 10.63 14.21 -14.31
C GLU A 4 9.52 13.18 -14.60
N PHE A 5 8.29 13.64 -14.80
CA PHE A 5 7.16 12.78 -15.13
C PHE A 5 7.37 12.08 -16.48
N ALA A 6 7.79 12.81 -17.51
CA ALA A 6 8.09 12.22 -18.82
C ALA A 6 9.26 11.23 -18.73
N GLY A 7 10.35 11.62 -18.06
CA GLY A 7 11.52 10.76 -17.88
C GLY A 7 11.20 9.47 -17.12
N LEU A 8 10.35 9.55 -16.08
CA LEU A 8 9.88 8.39 -15.34
C LEU A 8 9.10 7.41 -16.22
N LEU A 9 8.19 7.91 -17.06
CA LEU A 9 7.42 7.06 -17.98
C LEU A 9 8.30 6.45 -19.07
N MET A 10 9.22 7.22 -19.65
CA MET A 10 10.19 6.71 -20.63
C MET A 10 11.09 5.64 -20.01
N HIS A 11 11.46 5.79 -18.74
CA HIS A 11 12.25 4.78 -18.03
C HIS A 11 11.43 3.50 -17.81
N ALA A 12 10.16 3.61 -17.40
CA ALA A 12 9.29 2.45 -17.26
C ALA A 12 9.09 1.70 -18.59
N GLU A 13 8.86 2.44 -19.68
CA GLU A 13 8.77 1.91 -21.04
C GLU A 13 10.07 1.22 -21.46
N HIS A 14 11.22 1.85 -21.22
CA HIS A 14 12.53 1.29 -21.55
C HIS A 14 12.75 -0.06 -20.86
N LEU A 15 12.45 -0.16 -19.56
CA LEU A 15 12.60 -1.41 -18.81
C LEU A 15 11.71 -2.52 -19.39
N GLU A 16 10.46 -2.21 -19.74
CA GLU A 16 9.58 -3.18 -20.39
C GLU A 16 10.10 -3.59 -21.78
N ALA A 17 10.59 -2.65 -22.58
CA ALA A 17 11.12 -2.93 -23.91
C ALA A 17 12.41 -3.77 -23.91
N VAL A 18 13.33 -3.52 -22.96
CA VAL A 18 14.64 -4.18 -22.91
C VAL A 18 14.59 -5.49 -22.12
N HIS A 19 13.83 -5.54 -21.04
CA HIS A 19 13.82 -6.68 -20.11
C HIS A 19 12.50 -7.48 -20.15
N GLY A 20 11.51 -7.06 -20.94
CA GLY A 20 10.20 -7.70 -21.01
C GLY A 20 9.28 -7.40 -19.81
N VAL A 21 9.73 -6.58 -18.87
CA VAL A 21 8.98 -6.20 -17.67
C VAL A 21 9.34 -4.80 -17.19
N GLY A 22 8.31 -3.97 -16.95
CA GLY A 22 8.47 -2.65 -16.36
C GLY A 22 8.67 -2.68 -14.83
N PRO A 23 8.70 -1.52 -14.18
CA PRO A 23 8.87 -1.44 -12.73
C PRO A 23 7.67 -2.04 -11.98
N HIS A 24 7.96 -2.75 -10.89
CA HIS A 24 6.92 -3.31 -10.02
C HIS A 24 6.17 -2.21 -9.24
N THR A 25 6.90 -1.18 -8.80
CA THR A 25 6.34 -0.02 -8.11
C THR A 25 6.97 1.28 -8.58
N ILE A 26 6.20 2.37 -8.46
CA ILE A 26 6.67 3.74 -8.55
C ILE A 26 6.34 4.44 -7.23
N SER A 27 7.35 5.06 -6.63
CA SER A 27 7.18 5.92 -5.46
C SER A 27 7.10 7.38 -5.88
N VAL A 28 6.21 8.14 -5.25
CA VAL A 28 6.01 9.57 -5.56
C VAL A 28 6.29 10.47 -4.34
N PRO A 29 7.50 10.45 -3.76
CA PRO A 29 7.79 11.31 -2.62
C PRO A 29 7.87 12.80 -3.02
N ARG A 30 7.30 13.68 -2.20
CA ARG A 30 7.62 15.12 -2.23
C ARG A 30 8.77 15.45 -1.27
N ILE A 31 9.48 16.53 -1.58
CA ILE A 31 10.47 17.12 -0.67
C ILE A 31 9.75 17.54 0.61
N LYS A 32 10.36 17.21 1.76
CA LYS A 32 9.87 17.56 3.10
C LYS A 32 10.98 18.25 3.86
N ARG A 33 10.59 18.96 4.91
CA ARG A 33 11.54 19.57 5.83
C ARG A 33 12.35 18.45 6.49
N ALA A 34 13.62 18.73 6.68
CA ALA A 34 14.60 17.89 7.35
C ALA A 34 15.67 18.81 7.95
N ASP A 35 16.63 18.25 8.67
CA ASP A 35 17.77 19.02 9.17
C ASP A 35 18.50 19.72 8.01
N ASP A 36 18.75 21.02 8.16
CA ASP A 36 19.29 21.93 7.13
C ASP A 36 18.52 22.02 5.79
N ILE A 37 17.31 21.46 5.69
CA ILE A 37 16.49 21.50 4.47
C ILE A 37 15.21 22.28 4.72
N ASP A 38 15.11 23.45 4.08
CA ASP A 38 13.86 24.18 3.96
C ASP A 38 13.21 23.95 2.58
N PRO A 39 12.07 23.23 2.49
CA PRO A 39 11.37 22.98 1.23
C PRO A 39 10.96 24.26 0.49
N SER A 40 10.82 25.38 1.20
CA SER A 40 10.44 26.66 0.59
C SER A 40 11.52 27.26 -0.33
N THR A 41 12.77 26.81 -0.19
CA THR A 41 13.90 27.26 -0.99
C THR A 41 13.97 26.64 -2.39
N PHE A 42 13.15 25.62 -2.65
CA PHE A 42 13.08 24.92 -3.94
C PHE A 42 11.96 25.52 -4.80
N ASP A 43 12.32 26.12 -5.94
CA ASP A 43 11.40 26.75 -6.89
C ASP A 43 10.53 25.77 -7.70
N ASN A 44 10.85 24.48 -7.63
CA ASN A 44 10.22 23.39 -8.38
C ASN A 44 9.31 22.50 -7.51
N GLY A 45 9.01 22.93 -6.28
CA GLY A 45 8.02 22.29 -5.41
C GLY A 45 6.64 22.16 -6.07
N ILE A 46 5.90 21.10 -5.73
CA ILE A 46 4.57 20.84 -6.30
C ILE A 46 3.46 20.95 -5.26
N SER A 47 2.36 21.62 -5.64
CA SER A 47 1.14 21.69 -4.86
C SER A 47 0.46 20.33 -4.73
N ASP A 48 -0.46 20.20 -3.78
CA ASP A 48 -1.29 18.99 -3.65
C ASP A 48 -2.07 18.69 -4.92
N GLU A 49 -2.58 19.71 -5.61
CA GLU A 49 -3.32 19.55 -6.86
C GLU A 49 -2.43 18.93 -7.95
N ILE A 50 -1.22 19.46 -8.14
CA ILE A 50 -0.28 18.91 -9.14
C ILE A 50 0.17 17.51 -8.73
N PHE A 51 0.43 17.28 -7.45
CA PHE A 51 0.78 15.96 -6.94
C PHE A 51 -0.29 14.91 -7.24
N LEU A 52 -1.54 15.20 -6.89
CA LEU A 52 -2.69 14.31 -7.13
C LEU A 52 -2.92 14.09 -8.63
N LYS A 53 -2.76 15.14 -9.45
CA LYS A 53 -2.79 15.02 -10.92
C LYS A 53 -1.72 14.07 -11.43
N LEU A 54 -0.49 14.16 -10.93
CA LEU A 54 0.59 13.24 -11.31
C LEU A 54 0.28 11.82 -10.89
N CYS A 55 -0.26 11.59 -9.69
CA CYS A 55 -0.68 10.26 -9.26
C CYS A 55 -1.69 9.64 -10.24
N ALA A 56 -2.72 10.40 -10.62
CA ALA A 56 -3.73 9.95 -11.57
C ALA A 56 -3.12 9.64 -12.95
N LEU A 57 -2.23 10.50 -13.45
CA LEU A 57 -1.57 10.30 -14.74
C LEU A 57 -0.64 9.08 -14.74
N ILE A 58 0.11 8.83 -13.66
CA ILE A 58 0.94 7.63 -13.51
C ILE A 58 0.06 6.38 -13.52
N ARG A 59 -1.03 6.37 -12.75
CA ARG A 59 -1.98 5.22 -12.72
C ARG A 59 -2.54 4.91 -14.10
N VAL A 60 -2.87 5.92 -14.90
CA VAL A 60 -3.37 5.72 -16.27
C VAL A 60 -2.26 5.23 -17.22
N ALA A 61 -1.05 5.78 -17.09
CA ALA A 61 0.07 5.45 -17.99
C ALA A 61 0.65 4.05 -17.77
N VAL A 62 0.75 3.60 -16.51
CA VAL A 62 1.35 2.31 -16.13
C VAL A 62 0.40 1.52 -15.20
N PRO A 63 -0.74 1.02 -15.71
CA PRO A 63 -1.87 0.57 -14.89
C PRO A 63 -1.60 -0.66 -14.02
N TYR A 64 -0.57 -1.45 -14.33
CA TYR A 64 -0.20 -2.64 -13.55
C TYR A 64 0.96 -2.39 -12.59
N THR A 65 1.62 -1.24 -12.67
CA THR A 65 2.66 -0.83 -11.73
C THR A 65 2.00 -0.37 -10.43
N GLY A 66 2.49 -0.87 -9.31
CA GLY A 66 2.06 -0.42 -7.99
C GLY A 66 2.51 1.02 -7.73
N MET A 67 1.80 1.74 -6.88
CA MET A 67 2.18 3.10 -6.49
C MET A 67 2.25 3.22 -4.98
N ILE A 68 3.35 3.78 -4.49
CA ILE A 68 3.65 3.90 -3.06
C ILE A 68 3.47 5.37 -2.63
N ILE A 69 2.69 5.58 -1.57
CA ILE A 69 2.67 6.83 -0.80
C ILE A 69 3.20 6.59 0.61
N SER A 70 4.01 7.52 1.11
CA SER A 70 4.57 7.41 2.47
C SER A 70 3.90 8.38 3.43
N THR A 71 4.25 8.27 4.71
CA THR A 71 3.91 9.19 5.79
C THR A 71 4.55 10.58 5.64
N ARG A 72 5.25 10.85 4.53
CA ARG A 72 5.57 12.22 4.09
C ARG A 72 4.30 13.02 3.85
N GLU A 73 3.20 12.38 3.47
CA GLU A 73 1.95 13.06 3.16
C GLU A 73 0.97 13.05 4.32
N SER A 74 0.18 14.13 4.43
CA SER A 74 -0.87 14.23 5.44
C SER A 74 -2.02 13.28 5.13
N GLN A 75 -2.83 12.97 6.14
CA GLN A 75 -4.02 12.12 5.99
C GLN A 75 -4.90 12.59 4.81
N ARG A 76 -5.23 13.88 4.72
CA ARG A 76 -6.07 14.45 3.65
C ARG A 76 -5.53 14.17 2.25
N VAL A 77 -4.21 14.33 2.05
CA VAL A 77 -3.58 14.07 0.75
C VAL A 77 -3.57 12.57 0.46
N ARG A 78 -3.31 11.75 1.49
CA ARG A 78 -3.31 10.29 1.38
C ARG A 78 -4.69 9.74 1.00
N GLU A 79 -5.77 10.20 1.65
CA GLU A 79 -7.17 9.89 1.30
C GLU A 79 -7.41 10.13 -0.19
N ARG A 80 -7.09 11.34 -0.64
CA ARG A 80 -7.33 11.73 -2.03
C ARG A 80 -6.45 10.97 -3.03
N ALA A 81 -5.22 10.63 -2.67
CA ALA A 81 -4.30 9.89 -3.52
C ALA A 81 -4.69 8.41 -3.67
N MET A 82 -5.24 7.78 -2.62
CA MET A 82 -5.74 6.39 -2.68
C MET A 82 -6.80 6.22 -3.76
N GLU A 83 -7.74 7.14 -3.83
CA GLU A 83 -8.76 7.13 -4.88
C GLU A 83 -8.21 7.41 -6.31
N LEU A 84 -6.96 7.87 -6.44
CA LEU A 84 -6.31 8.13 -7.73
C LEU A 84 -5.33 7.03 -8.15
N GLY A 85 -5.22 5.96 -7.35
CA GLY A 85 -4.48 4.76 -7.73
C GLY A 85 -3.26 4.44 -6.89
N ILE A 86 -3.08 5.00 -5.69
CA ILE A 86 -2.12 4.45 -4.73
C ILE A 86 -2.52 3.01 -4.39
N SER A 87 -1.55 2.10 -4.38
CA SER A 87 -1.77 0.68 -4.08
C SER A 87 -0.97 0.20 -2.86
N GLN A 88 -0.04 1.00 -2.36
CA GLN A 88 0.78 0.70 -1.19
C GLN A 88 0.98 1.96 -0.36
N ILE A 89 0.92 1.80 0.96
CA ILE A 89 0.92 2.91 1.89
C ILE A 89 1.68 2.54 3.17
N SER A 90 2.52 3.44 3.68
CA SER A 90 3.19 3.21 4.96
C SER A 90 2.30 3.64 6.14
N GLY A 91 2.35 2.92 7.25
CA GLY A 91 1.64 3.23 8.50
C GLY A 91 2.55 3.05 9.70
N GLY A 92 2.34 3.83 10.77
CA GLY A 92 3.15 3.74 11.99
C GLY A 92 4.64 4.06 11.83
N SER A 93 5.04 4.76 10.75
CA SER A 93 6.46 4.90 10.41
C SER A 93 7.25 5.74 11.42
N ARG A 94 8.48 5.32 11.72
CA ARG A 94 9.53 6.06 12.43
C ARG A 94 10.71 6.24 11.47
N THR A 95 11.14 7.49 11.24
CA THR A 95 12.17 7.84 10.26
C THR A 95 13.52 8.21 10.90
N SER A 96 13.59 8.19 12.23
CA SER A 96 14.80 8.30 13.02
C SER A 96 15.52 6.95 13.16
N VAL A 97 16.84 7.00 13.34
CA VAL A 97 17.66 5.79 13.51
C VAL A 97 17.32 5.16 14.85
N GLY A 98 16.85 3.91 14.84
CA GLY A 98 16.40 3.22 16.06
C GLY A 98 15.03 3.68 16.57
N GLY A 99 14.29 4.55 15.86
CA GLY A 99 13.09 5.23 16.40
C GLY A 99 11.89 4.36 16.80
N TYR A 100 11.96 3.03 16.62
CA TYR A 100 10.98 2.07 17.13
C TYR A 100 11.34 1.49 18.51
N THR A 101 12.55 1.72 19.03
CA THR A 101 12.95 1.26 20.38
C THR A 101 12.44 2.17 21.49
N GLU A 102 12.14 3.42 21.14
CA GLU A 102 11.63 4.44 22.06
C GLU A 102 10.13 4.64 21.86
N GLU A 103 9.39 4.77 22.97
CA GLU A 103 7.96 5.07 22.95
C GLU A 103 7.73 6.48 22.37
N GLU A 104 8.44 7.46 22.92
CA GLU A 104 8.50 8.83 22.40
C GLU A 104 9.26 8.88 21.07
N ARG A 105 8.79 9.70 20.11
CA ARG A 105 9.40 9.82 18.78
C ARG A 105 10.71 10.63 18.88
N PRO A 106 11.89 10.03 18.60
CA PRO A 106 13.12 10.81 18.50
C PRO A 106 13.09 11.67 17.24
N THR A 107 13.45 12.95 17.38
CA THR A 107 13.43 13.96 16.30
C THR A 107 14.84 14.42 15.89
N ASP A 108 15.87 13.92 16.56
CA ASP A 108 17.27 14.30 16.39
C ASP A 108 17.94 13.68 15.15
N THR A 109 17.40 12.58 14.65
CA THR A 109 17.99 11.79 13.55
C THR A 109 16.99 11.46 12.43
N GLU A 110 15.86 12.16 12.37
CA GLU A 110 14.84 11.91 11.35
C GLU A 110 15.35 12.25 9.94
N GLN A 111 15.17 11.32 8.99
CA GLN A 111 15.48 11.61 7.58
C GLN A 111 14.60 12.73 7.00
N PHE A 112 13.36 12.84 7.50
CA PHE A 112 12.38 13.85 7.10
C PHE A 112 11.24 13.92 8.12
N ASP A 113 10.57 15.07 8.17
CA ASP A 113 9.38 15.29 9.00
C ASP A 113 8.23 14.37 8.58
N VAL A 114 7.78 13.53 9.51
CA VAL A 114 6.63 12.65 9.31
C VAL A 114 5.32 13.43 9.48
N SER A 115 4.54 13.55 8.42
CA SER A 115 3.25 14.27 8.41
C SER A 115 2.07 13.44 8.93
N ASP A 116 2.18 12.11 8.93
CA ASP A 116 1.18 11.20 9.50
C ASP A 116 1.82 10.32 10.57
N GLN A 117 1.54 10.65 11.83
CA GLN A 117 2.14 10.03 13.01
C GLN A 117 1.22 9.01 13.69
N ARG A 118 0.08 8.69 13.09
CA ARG A 118 -0.86 7.67 13.58
C ARG A 118 -0.15 6.32 13.72
N THR A 119 -0.56 5.56 14.72
CA THR A 119 -0.15 4.17 14.92
C THR A 119 -0.60 3.29 13.76
N LEU A 120 -0.02 2.09 13.65
CA LEU A 120 -0.45 1.14 12.63
C LEU A 120 -1.92 0.74 12.80
N ASP A 121 -2.38 0.52 14.03
CA ASP A 121 -3.78 0.18 14.33
C ASP A 121 -4.75 1.29 13.87
N GLU A 122 -4.44 2.55 14.15
CA GLU A 122 -5.24 3.70 13.70
C GLU A 122 -5.26 3.83 12.17
N VAL A 123 -4.13 3.60 11.49
CA VAL A 123 -4.07 3.63 10.02
C VAL A 123 -4.89 2.48 9.43
N VAL A 124 -4.79 1.27 9.97
CA VAL A 124 -5.56 0.10 9.53
C VAL A 124 -7.07 0.36 9.71
N ARG A 125 -7.48 0.86 10.88
CA ARG A 125 -8.88 1.25 11.13
C ARG A 125 -9.37 2.31 10.16
N TRP A 126 -8.60 3.39 9.99
CA TRP A 126 -8.94 4.48 9.07
C TRP A 126 -9.13 3.98 7.63
N LEU A 127 -8.27 3.09 7.13
CA LEU A 127 -8.44 2.49 5.81
C LEU A 127 -9.78 1.75 5.70
N MET A 128 -10.12 0.95 6.71
CA MET A 128 -11.38 0.18 6.72
C MET A 128 -12.62 1.08 6.81
N GLU A 129 -12.57 2.13 7.61
CA GLU A 129 -13.65 3.13 7.72
C GLU A 129 -13.89 3.88 6.40
N ASN A 130 -12.86 4.01 5.57
CA ASN A 130 -12.95 4.58 4.22
C ASN A 130 -13.27 3.54 3.13
N GLY A 131 -13.60 2.29 3.50
CA GLY A 131 -13.99 1.25 2.56
C GLY A 131 -12.83 0.61 1.80
N HIS A 132 -11.59 0.77 2.27
CA HIS A 132 -10.42 0.07 1.72
C HIS A 132 -10.08 -1.16 2.56
N ILE A 133 -9.69 -2.26 1.91
CA ILE A 133 -9.24 -3.49 2.58
C ILE A 133 -7.73 -3.42 2.81
N PRO A 134 -7.24 -3.27 4.06
CA PRO A 134 -5.81 -3.34 4.34
C PRO A 134 -5.30 -4.76 4.08
N SER A 135 -4.08 -4.88 3.54
CA SER A 135 -3.47 -6.17 3.26
C SER A 135 -2.00 -6.19 3.63
N PHE A 136 -1.57 -7.29 4.23
CA PHE A 136 -0.17 -7.60 4.54
C PHE A 136 0.35 -8.75 3.65
N CYS A 137 -0.25 -8.91 2.46
CA CYS A 137 0.03 -10.01 1.56
C CYS A 137 1.48 -10.02 1.05
N THR A 138 2.09 -11.20 1.15
CA THR A 138 3.42 -11.50 0.59
C THR A 138 3.40 -12.75 -0.31
N ALA A 139 2.21 -13.20 -0.72
CA ALA A 139 2.00 -14.45 -1.45
C ALA A 139 2.77 -14.51 -2.77
N CYS A 140 2.78 -13.43 -3.56
CA CYS A 140 3.49 -13.41 -4.85
C CYS A 140 4.98 -13.76 -4.72
N TYR A 141 5.62 -13.36 -3.62
CA TYR A 141 7.02 -13.71 -3.35
C TYR A 141 7.17 -15.22 -3.12
N ARG A 142 6.36 -15.80 -2.22
CA ARG A 142 6.43 -17.24 -1.89
C ARG A 142 6.06 -18.15 -3.05
N GLU A 143 5.19 -17.66 -3.93
CA GLU A 143 4.65 -18.41 -5.05
C GLU A 143 5.47 -18.22 -6.34
N GLY A 144 6.60 -17.53 -6.26
CA GLY A 144 7.51 -17.31 -7.40
C GLY A 144 6.88 -16.45 -8.51
N ARG A 145 5.93 -15.58 -8.15
CA ARG A 145 5.23 -14.65 -9.05
C ARG A 145 5.98 -13.32 -9.06
N THR A 146 7.16 -13.33 -9.66
CA THR A 146 8.02 -12.15 -9.81
C THR A 146 8.21 -11.83 -11.29
N GLY A 147 8.54 -10.57 -11.61
CA GLY A 147 8.82 -10.14 -12.99
C GLY A 147 7.65 -10.38 -13.96
N ASP A 148 7.95 -11.02 -15.09
CA ASP A 148 7.03 -11.32 -16.18
C ASP A 148 5.86 -12.23 -15.75
N ARG A 149 6.08 -13.11 -14.77
CA ARG A 149 5.04 -14.01 -14.24
C ARG A 149 3.96 -13.23 -13.48
N PHE A 150 4.38 -12.25 -12.68
CA PHE A 150 3.45 -11.33 -12.03
C PHE A 150 2.66 -10.54 -13.06
N MET A 151 3.34 -9.96 -14.05
CA MET A 151 2.68 -9.17 -15.08
C MET A 151 1.69 -9.99 -15.90
N SER A 152 1.99 -11.26 -16.18
CA SER A 152 1.08 -12.18 -16.87
C SER A 152 -0.19 -12.44 -16.04
N LEU A 153 -0.07 -12.60 -14.72
CA LEU A 153 -1.20 -12.74 -13.81
C LEU A 153 -2.06 -11.46 -13.75
N CYS A 154 -1.41 -10.30 -13.71
CA CYS A 154 -2.07 -8.99 -13.72
C CYS A 154 -2.84 -8.75 -15.04
N LYS A 155 -2.15 -8.90 -16.18
CA LYS A 155 -2.69 -8.64 -17.52
C LYS A 155 -3.79 -9.64 -17.91
N SER A 156 -3.79 -10.85 -17.34
CA SER A 156 -4.87 -11.84 -17.54
C SER A 156 -6.13 -11.59 -16.70
N GLY A 157 -6.14 -10.58 -15.83
CA GLY A 157 -7.27 -10.28 -14.94
C GLY A 157 -7.52 -11.34 -13.86
N GLN A 158 -6.62 -12.32 -13.71
CA GLN A 158 -6.74 -13.35 -12.69
C GLN A 158 -6.28 -12.88 -11.30
N ILE A 159 -5.60 -11.74 -11.22
CA ILE A 159 -5.08 -11.19 -9.96
C ILE A 159 -6.14 -11.05 -8.86
N GLN A 160 -7.39 -10.73 -9.21
CA GLN A 160 -8.49 -10.61 -8.24
C GLN A 160 -8.80 -11.92 -7.52
N ASN A 161 -8.53 -13.08 -8.15
CA ASN A 161 -8.80 -14.40 -7.57
C ASN A 161 -7.75 -14.82 -6.53
N CYS A 162 -6.63 -14.11 -6.43
CA CYS A 162 -5.61 -14.35 -5.41
C CYS A 162 -5.44 -13.15 -4.48
N CYS A 163 -5.39 -11.92 -5.00
CA CYS A 163 -5.14 -10.73 -4.18
C CYS A 163 -6.28 -10.39 -3.24
N HIS A 164 -7.53 -10.47 -3.69
CA HIS A 164 -8.68 -10.22 -2.82
C HIS A 164 -8.75 -11.23 -1.65
N PRO A 165 -8.76 -12.56 -1.88
CA PRO A 165 -8.78 -13.50 -0.76
C PRO A 165 -7.51 -13.41 0.11
N ASN A 166 -6.33 -13.14 -0.47
CA ASN A 166 -5.11 -12.89 0.31
C ASN A 166 -5.22 -11.62 1.19
N ALA A 167 -5.88 -10.56 0.72
CA ALA A 167 -6.14 -9.37 1.53
C ALA A 167 -7.02 -9.70 2.74
N ILE A 168 -8.10 -10.46 2.54
CA ILE A 168 -9.01 -10.88 3.61
C ILE A 168 -8.28 -11.72 4.68
N ILE A 169 -7.52 -12.74 4.28
CA ILE A 169 -6.87 -13.63 5.25
C ILE A 169 -5.73 -12.93 6.00
N THR A 170 -4.96 -12.06 5.33
CA THR A 170 -3.87 -11.31 6.00
C THR A 170 -4.39 -10.19 6.88
N LEU A 171 -5.54 -9.60 6.53
CA LEU A 171 -6.27 -8.72 7.44
C LEU A 171 -6.70 -9.49 8.69
N LYS A 172 -7.28 -10.69 8.53
CA LYS A 172 -7.70 -11.52 9.68
C LYS A 172 -6.54 -11.82 10.63
N GLU A 173 -5.37 -12.18 10.12
CA GLU A 173 -4.16 -12.38 10.95
C GLU A 173 -3.83 -11.12 11.75
N PHE A 174 -3.85 -9.95 11.12
CA PHE A 174 -3.63 -8.69 11.84
C PHE A 174 -4.67 -8.44 12.94
N LEU A 175 -5.95 -8.74 12.67
CA LEU A 175 -7.03 -8.56 13.64
C LEU A 175 -6.92 -9.49 14.86
N GLU A 176 -6.39 -10.70 14.66
CA GLU A 176 -6.17 -11.65 15.76
C GLU A 176 -4.91 -11.33 16.56
N ASP A 177 -3.85 -10.86 15.90
CA ASP A 177 -2.52 -10.76 16.51
C ASP A 177 -2.20 -9.37 17.09
N TYR A 178 -2.75 -8.30 16.51
CA TYR A 178 -2.26 -6.94 16.78
C TYR A 178 -3.34 -5.88 16.99
N ALA A 179 -4.56 -6.10 16.48
CA ALA A 179 -5.58 -5.06 16.47
C ALA A 179 -6.16 -4.75 17.85
N SER A 180 -6.48 -3.47 18.08
CA SER A 180 -7.34 -3.05 19.20
C SER A 180 -8.76 -3.65 19.07
N PRO A 181 -9.53 -3.77 20.17
CA PRO A 181 -10.91 -4.24 20.12
C PRO A 181 -11.79 -3.45 19.13
N GLU A 182 -11.59 -2.13 19.04
CA GLU A 182 -12.32 -1.26 18.12
C GLU A 182 -11.98 -1.57 16.66
N THR A 183 -10.68 -1.68 16.35
CA THR A 183 -10.19 -2.01 15.00
C THR A 183 -10.64 -3.41 14.59
N ARG A 184 -10.61 -4.37 15.52
CA ARG A 184 -11.13 -5.73 15.32
C ARG A 184 -12.61 -5.71 14.95
N ALA A 185 -13.45 -4.95 15.67
CA ALA A 185 -14.88 -4.89 15.38
C ALA A 185 -15.18 -4.37 13.96
N VAL A 186 -14.45 -3.34 13.50
CA VAL A 186 -14.57 -2.81 12.13
C VAL A 186 -14.09 -3.83 11.10
N GLY A 187 -12.93 -4.45 11.33
CA GLY A 187 -12.34 -5.40 10.41
C GLY A 187 -13.15 -6.68 10.24
N GLU A 188 -13.73 -7.22 11.32
CA GLU A 188 -14.60 -8.39 11.25
C GLU A 188 -15.86 -8.12 10.41
N LYS A 189 -16.41 -6.90 10.50
CA LYS A 189 -17.54 -6.50 9.66
C LYS A 189 -17.13 -6.42 8.19
N MET A 190 -15.98 -5.81 7.89
CA MET A 190 -15.45 -5.71 6.53
C MET A 190 -15.18 -7.10 5.92
N ILE A 191 -14.51 -8.00 6.66
CA ILE A 191 -14.22 -9.37 6.19
C ILE A 191 -15.50 -10.09 5.80
N ARG A 192 -16.57 -10.01 6.61
CA ARG A 192 -17.86 -10.64 6.29
C ARG A 192 -18.47 -10.10 5.00
N GLN A 193 -18.37 -8.79 4.76
CA GLN A 193 -18.92 -8.16 3.56
C GLN A 193 -18.10 -8.54 2.31
N GLU A 194 -16.78 -8.44 2.40
CA GLU A 194 -15.87 -8.66 1.27
C GLU A 194 -15.73 -10.13 0.88
N LEU A 195 -15.96 -11.04 1.81
CA LEU A 195 -16.04 -12.46 1.51
C LEU A 195 -17.15 -12.78 0.49
N GLU A 196 -18.26 -12.06 0.52
CA GLU A 196 -19.35 -12.22 -0.46
C GLU A 196 -19.02 -11.63 -1.84
N ASN A 197 -18.01 -10.74 -1.90
CA ASN A 197 -17.52 -10.15 -3.14
C ASN A 197 -16.50 -11.04 -3.87
N ILE A 198 -16.14 -12.20 -3.32
CA ILE A 198 -15.30 -13.18 -4.01
C ILE A 198 -16.16 -13.93 -5.06
N PRO A 199 -15.91 -13.76 -6.37
CA PRO A 199 -16.82 -14.24 -7.40
C PRO A 199 -16.80 -15.76 -7.58
N LYS A 200 -15.66 -16.41 -7.32
CA LYS A 200 -15.50 -17.86 -7.48
C LYS A 200 -15.86 -18.57 -6.18
N GLU A 201 -16.96 -19.33 -6.19
CA GLU A 201 -17.44 -20.05 -4.99
C GLU A 201 -16.37 -20.93 -4.34
N LYS A 202 -15.61 -21.67 -5.16
CA LYS A 202 -14.52 -22.51 -4.67
C LYS A 202 -13.46 -21.69 -3.92
N VAL A 203 -13.12 -20.50 -4.41
CA VAL A 203 -12.15 -19.60 -3.76
C VAL A 203 -12.74 -19.07 -2.46
N ARG A 204 -14.00 -18.62 -2.49
CA ARG A 204 -14.74 -18.16 -1.30
C ARG A 204 -14.77 -19.21 -0.18
N GLN A 205 -15.04 -20.48 -0.52
CA GLN A 205 -15.03 -21.56 0.46
C GLN A 205 -13.64 -21.80 1.05
N VAL A 206 -12.59 -21.83 0.23
CA VAL A 206 -11.21 -21.96 0.74
C VAL A 206 -10.84 -20.78 1.64
N THR A 207 -11.28 -19.56 1.30
CA THR A 207 -11.07 -18.38 2.15
C THR A 207 -11.76 -18.55 3.50
N ARG A 208 -13.01 -19.05 3.55
CA ARG A 208 -13.71 -19.39 4.81
C ARG A 208 -12.92 -20.38 5.65
N ASP A 209 -12.43 -21.44 5.02
CA ASP A 209 -11.67 -22.48 5.71
C ASP A 209 -10.35 -21.94 6.28
N TYR A 210 -9.68 -21.05 5.57
CA TYR A 210 -8.47 -20.36 6.06
C TYR A 210 -8.79 -19.40 7.20
N LEU A 211 -9.85 -18.61 7.12
CA LEU A 211 -10.28 -17.73 8.21
C LEU A 211 -10.54 -18.51 9.51
N ALA A 212 -11.25 -19.64 9.42
CA ALA A 212 -11.51 -20.49 10.59
C ALA A 212 -10.23 -21.09 11.19
N LYS A 213 -9.25 -21.44 10.36
CA LYS A 213 -7.93 -21.93 10.83
C LYS A 213 -7.10 -20.82 11.46
N ILE A 214 -7.20 -19.59 10.95
CA ILE A 214 -6.50 -18.43 11.52
C ILE A 214 -7.03 -18.11 12.91
N GLU A 215 -8.35 -18.18 13.13
CA GLU A 215 -8.96 -18.07 14.46
C GLU A 215 -8.45 -19.14 15.44
N GLN A 216 -8.03 -20.30 14.94
CA GLN A 216 -7.45 -21.39 15.72
C GLN A 216 -5.92 -21.28 15.88
N GLY A 217 -5.31 -20.19 15.41
CA GLY A 217 -3.88 -19.91 15.58
C GLY A 217 -2.98 -20.29 14.41
N ALA A 218 -3.51 -20.83 13.30
CA ALA A 218 -2.71 -21.07 12.10
C ALA A 218 -2.42 -19.75 11.36
N ARG A 219 -1.27 -19.66 10.66
CA ARG A 219 -0.81 -18.43 9.99
C ARG A 219 -0.19 -18.74 8.62
N ASP A 220 0.02 -17.69 7.82
CA ASP A 220 0.68 -17.67 6.51
C ASP A 220 -0.02 -18.53 5.43
N PHE A 221 -1.35 -18.51 5.42
CA PHE A 221 -2.13 -19.03 4.29
C PHE A 221 -2.02 -18.11 3.08
N ARG A 222 -2.17 -18.69 1.88
CA ARG A 222 -2.05 -17.94 0.62
C ARG A 222 -2.77 -18.63 -0.54
N PHE A 223 -3.15 -17.80 -1.51
CA PHE A 223 -3.69 -18.13 -2.82
C PHE A 223 -2.72 -17.78 -3.92
#